data_AF-A0A452EZZ2-F1
#
_entry.id   AF-A0A452EZZ2-F1
#
_cell.length_a   1.000
_cell.length_b   1.000
_cell.length_c   1.000
_cell.angle_alpha   90.00
_cell.angle_beta   90.00
_cell.angle_gamma   90.00
#
_symmetry.space_group_name_H-M   'P 1'
#
loop_
_entity.id
_entity.type
_entity.pdbx_description
1 polymer ?
#
loop_
_entity_poly.entity_id
_entity_poly.type
_entity_poly.pdbx_seq_one_letter_code
_entity_poly.pdbx_strand_id
1 'polypeptide(L)'
;ITPGLPVHHHLPEFTQTHVHRVGDAIQPSHPLSSPFPPAPGALDVLQMKEEDVLKFLTAGNHLGGTNLDFQMEQYIYKRKSDGIYIVNLKRTWEKLLLVARVIVAIENPADVSVISSRNTGQRAVLKVAAPTGATPIAGCFTPGAFTNQIQAAFREPRLLAVTDPRADHQPLTEASYVNLPTIALCNTDSPLCYVDIAVPFNNKGAHSCALMWWMPTREVLCKRGTIS
;
A
#
# COMPACT_ATOMS: atom_id res chain seq x y z
N ILE A 1 -34.13 -42.77 -1.89
CA ILE A 1 -33.76 -42.40 -0.51
C ILE A 1 -32.36 -42.94 -0.25
N THR A 2 -31.35 -42.06 -0.30
CA THR A 2 -30.05 -42.16 0.40
C THR A 2 -29.36 -40.78 0.27
N PRO A 3 -29.00 -40.11 1.38
CA PRO A 3 -28.36 -38.79 1.37
C PRO A 3 -26.83 -38.90 1.31
N GLY A 4 -26.19 -38.01 0.54
CA GLY A 4 -24.72 -37.90 0.46
C GLY A 4 -24.12 -37.05 1.59
N LEU A 5 -23.05 -37.57 2.20
CA LEU A 5 -22.29 -36.98 3.30
C LEU A 5 -21.58 -35.65 2.95
N PRO A 6 -21.35 -34.76 3.93
CA PRO A 6 -20.54 -33.55 3.76
C PRO A 6 -19.05 -33.88 3.85
N VAL A 7 -18.27 -33.46 2.83
CA VAL A 7 -16.81 -33.59 2.81
C VAL A 7 -16.20 -32.40 3.54
N HIS A 8 -15.64 -32.63 4.74
CA HIS A 8 -14.79 -31.68 5.42
C HIS A 8 -13.47 -31.55 4.64
N HIS A 9 -13.20 -30.37 4.08
CA HIS A 9 -11.90 -30.04 3.48
C HIS A 9 -10.86 -29.86 4.60
N HIS A 10 -10.18 -30.93 4.95
CA HIS A 10 -8.97 -30.88 5.77
C HIS A 10 -7.82 -30.40 4.88
N LEU A 11 -7.25 -29.22 5.20
CA LEU A 11 -6.05 -28.73 4.51
C LEU A 11 -4.86 -29.66 4.79
N PRO A 12 -3.95 -29.88 3.81
CA PRO A 12 -2.80 -30.76 3.97
C PRO A 12 -1.77 -30.18 4.95
N GLU A 13 -1.25 -31.05 5.82
CA GLU A 13 -0.35 -30.82 6.96
C GLU A 13 0.91 -29.97 6.65
N PHE A 14 1.32 -29.91 5.37
CA PHE A 14 2.44 -29.11 4.87
C PHE A 14 2.16 -27.59 4.91
N THR A 15 0.89 -27.18 4.81
CA THR A 15 0.49 -25.77 4.91
C THR A 15 0.46 -25.30 6.37
N GLN A 16 0.09 -26.17 7.31
CA GLN A 16 0.10 -25.88 8.75
C GLN A 16 1.53 -25.70 9.31
N THR A 17 2.49 -26.49 8.83
CA THR A 17 3.90 -26.39 9.28
C THR A 17 4.57 -25.10 8.81
N HIS A 18 4.19 -24.56 7.65
CA HIS A 18 4.67 -23.25 7.18
C HIS A 18 4.05 -22.09 7.97
N VAL A 19 2.77 -22.17 8.31
CA VAL A 19 2.07 -21.19 9.16
C VAL A 19 2.68 -21.15 10.57
N HIS A 20 2.99 -22.31 11.16
CA HIS A 20 3.61 -22.36 12.50
C HIS A 20 5.03 -21.78 12.52
N ARG A 21 5.87 -22.08 11.53
CA ARG A 21 7.23 -21.51 11.44
C ARG A 21 7.25 -20.00 11.17
N VAL A 22 6.21 -19.45 10.55
CA VAL A 22 6.05 -18.00 10.37
C VAL A 22 5.50 -17.34 11.64
N GLY A 23 4.63 -18.04 12.39
CA GLY A 23 4.12 -17.59 13.69
C GLY A 23 5.22 -17.35 14.73
N ASP A 24 6.25 -18.20 14.77
CA ASP A 24 7.37 -18.04 15.71
C ASP A 24 8.30 -16.87 15.34
N ALA A 25 8.25 -16.37 14.10
CA ALA A 25 9.00 -15.19 13.67
C ALA A 25 8.35 -13.86 14.11
N ILE A 26 7.22 -13.92 14.83
CA ILE A 26 6.44 -12.76 15.33
C ILE A 26 6.92 -12.30 16.71
N GLN A 27 7.84 -13.00 17.38
CA GLN A 27 8.40 -12.51 18.63
C GLN A 27 9.76 -11.82 18.42
N PRO A 28 9.88 -10.50 18.70
CA PRO A 28 11.18 -9.84 18.72
C PRO A 28 12.02 -10.39 19.89
N SER A 29 13.24 -10.84 19.61
CA SER A 29 14.16 -11.38 20.64
C SER A 29 14.69 -10.32 21.61
N HIS A 30 14.45 -9.03 21.35
CA HIS A 30 14.77 -7.94 22.27
C HIS A 30 13.75 -6.80 22.14
N PRO A 31 13.28 -6.21 23.26
CA PRO A 31 12.44 -5.02 23.18
C PRO A 31 13.32 -3.81 22.81
N LEU A 32 13.31 -3.41 21.53
CA LEU A 32 13.69 -2.06 21.16
C LEU A 32 12.56 -1.13 21.66
N SER A 33 12.71 -0.61 22.88
CA SER A 33 11.89 0.48 23.38
C SER A 33 12.08 1.69 22.46
N SER A 34 11.08 1.99 21.64
CA SER A 34 11.03 3.25 20.90
C SER A 34 11.04 4.42 21.90
N PRO A 35 11.83 5.48 21.69
CA PRO A 35 11.88 6.63 22.60
C PRO A 35 10.63 7.52 22.54
N PHE A 36 9.65 7.18 21.68
CA PHE A 36 8.40 7.92 21.56
C PHE A 36 7.28 7.18 22.30
N PRO A 37 6.53 7.85 23.19
CA PRO A 37 5.32 7.28 23.74
C PRO A 37 4.33 6.99 22.60
N PRO A 38 3.58 5.87 22.64
CA PRO A 38 2.51 5.64 21.67
C PRO A 38 1.52 6.80 21.75
N ALA A 39 1.17 7.37 20.58
CA ALA A 39 0.30 8.53 20.50
C ALA A 39 -1.02 8.29 21.29
N PRO A 40 -1.50 9.28 22.08
CA PRO A 40 -2.73 9.14 22.83
C PRO A 40 -3.91 9.01 21.84
N GLY A 41 -4.59 7.86 21.87
CA GLY A 41 -5.71 7.57 20.98
C GLY A 41 -5.51 6.41 19.99
N ALA A 42 -4.60 5.47 20.27
CA ALA A 42 -4.60 4.17 19.61
C ALA A 42 -5.90 3.41 19.94
N LEU A 43 -6.97 3.74 19.22
CA LEU A 43 -8.21 2.97 19.22
C LEU A 43 -7.84 1.53 18.86
N ASP A 44 -8.18 0.59 19.72
CA ASP A 44 -7.99 -0.85 19.53
C ASP A 44 -8.55 -1.34 18.17
N VAL A 45 -9.55 -0.62 17.66
CA VAL A 45 -10.18 -0.81 16.34
C VAL A 45 -9.20 -0.67 15.17
N LEU A 46 -8.12 0.11 15.30
CA LEU A 46 -7.13 0.35 14.25
C LEU A 46 -5.94 -0.61 14.32
N GLN A 47 -5.92 -1.53 15.28
CA GLN A 47 -4.88 -2.55 15.33
C GLN A 47 -5.02 -3.51 14.15
N MET A 48 -3.87 -4.05 13.73
CA MET A 48 -3.80 -5.01 12.64
C MET A 48 -4.53 -6.29 13.04
N LYS A 49 -5.61 -6.64 12.32
CA LYS A 49 -6.35 -7.88 12.58
C LYS A 49 -5.62 -9.07 11.96
N GLU A 50 -5.79 -10.25 12.56
CA GLU A 50 -5.20 -11.50 12.06
C GLU A 50 -5.63 -11.80 10.61
N GLU A 51 -6.89 -11.50 10.26
CA GLU A 51 -7.40 -11.62 8.90
C GLU A 51 -6.65 -10.72 7.91
N ASP A 52 -6.24 -9.54 8.33
CA ASP A 52 -5.51 -8.60 7.47
C ASP A 52 -4.07 -9.05 7.28
N VAL A 53 -3.43 -9.57 8.33
CA VAL A 53 -2.12 -10.24 8.25
C VAL A 53 -2.18 -11.38 7.23
N LEU A 54 -3.20 -12.24 7.31
CA LEU A 54 -3.38 -13.35 6.38
C LEU A 54 -3.47 -12.85 4.93
N LYS A 55 -4.27 -11.80 4.66
CA LYS A 55 -4.37 -11.20 3.32
C LYS A 55 -3.01 -10.69 2.82
N PHE A 56 -2.22 -10.02 3.67
CA PHE A 56 -0.88 -9.54 3.31
C PHE A 56 0.09 -10.67 2.99
N LEU A 57 0.01 -11.78 3.73
CA LEU A 57 0.83 -12.97 3.49
C LEU A 57 0.42 -13.67 2.19
N THR A 58 -0.88 -13.90 1.97
CA THR A 58 -1.41 -14.54 0.77
C THR A 58 -1.14 -13.72 -0.50
N ALA A 59 -1.24 -12.40 -0.42
CA ALA A 59 -0.94 -11.52 -1.57
C ALA A 59 0.57 -11.35 -1.84
N GLY A 60 1.44 -11.80 -0.92
CA GLY A 60 2.90 -11.70 -1.05
C GLY A 60 3.45 -10.29 -0.84
N ASN A 61 2.77 -9.45 -0.04
CA ASN A 61 3.13 -8.04 0.16
C ASN A 61 4.42 -7.85 0.97
N HIS A 62 4.78 -8.84 1.78
CA HIS A 62 5.98 -8.86 2.60
C HIS A 62 7.27 -9.13 1.79
N LEU A 63 7.14 -9.56 0.53
CA LEU A 63 8.28 -9.89 -0.34
C LEU A 63 8.76 -8.64 -1.09
N GLY A 64 9.99 -8.21 -0.82
CA GLY A 64 10.63 -7.10 -1.50
C GLY A 64 11.44 -7.51 -2.74
N GLY A 65 12.29 -6.59 -3.20
CA GLY A 65 13.28 -6.85 -4.25
C GLY A 65 14.54 -7.54 -3.73
N THR A 66 15.48 -7.78 -4.65
CA THR A 66 16.86 -8.20 -4.34
C THR A 66 17.78 -7.02 -4.08
N ASN A 67 17.40 -5.85 -4.60
CA ASN A 67 18.09 -4.58 -4.43
C ASN A 67 17.43 -3.78 -3.32
N LEU A 68 18.24 -2.94 -2.67
CA LEU A 68 17.82 -2.07 -1.60
C LEU A 68 18.32 -0.66 -1.85
N ASP A 69 17.43 0.32 -1.73
CA ASP A 69 17.78 1.73 -1.57
C ASP A 69 17.98 2.07 -0.08
N PHE A 70 18.95 2.93 0.23
CA PHE A 70 19.34 3.23 1.61
C PHE A 70 18.18 3.85 2.41
N GLN A 71 17.33 4.63 1.75
CA GLN A 71 16.17 5.28 2.41
C GLN A 71 15.07 4.28 2.79
N MET A 72 15.02 3.14 2.09
CA MET A 72 14.03 2.08 2.31
C MET A 72 14.49 1.04 3.34
N GLU A 73 15.75 1.09 3.79
CA GLU A 73 16.31 0.15 4.78
C GLU A 73 15.49 0.10 6.07
N GLN A 74 14.95 1.24 6.51
CA GLN A 74 14.10 1.31 7.70
C GLN A 74 12.82 0.48 7.61
N TYR A 75 12.33 0.14 6.42
CA TYR A 75 11.11 -0.66 6.25
C TYR A 75 11.39 -2.16 6.18
N ILE A 76 12.67 -2.56 6.14
CA ILE A 76 13.08 -3.95 6.03
C ILE A 76 13.18 -4.59 7.41
N TYR A 77 12.73 -5.84 7.48
CA TYR A 77 12.87 -6.68 8.65
C TYR A 77 14.12 -7.55 8.59
N LYS A 78 14.25 -8.32 7.50
CA LYS A 78 15.35 -9.29 7.32
C LYS A 78 15.61 -9.55 5.84
N ARG A 79 16.82 -9.99 5.51
CA ARG A 79 17.16 -10.55 4.19
C ARG A 79 17.13 -12.08 4.24
N LYS A 80 16.47 -12.70 3.27
CA LYS A 80 16.46 -14.17 3.10
C LYS A 80 17.78 -14.65 2.50
N SER A 81 18.08 -15.95 2.63
CA SER A 81 19.21 -16.62 1.96
C SER A 81 19.22 -16.37 0.44
N ASP A 82 18.03 -16.29 -0.15
CA ASP A 82 17.82 -16.12 -1.59
C ASP A 82 18.07 -14.68 -2.07
N GLY A 83 18.51 -13.79 -1.16
CA GLY A 83 18.81 -12.39 -1.45
C GLY A 83 17.60 -11.45 -1.45
N ILE A 84 16.38 -11.99 -1.33
CA ILE A 84 15.12 -11.22 -1.24
C ILE A 84 15.00 -10.55 0.12
N TYR A 85 14.65 -9.26 0.14
CA TYR A 85 14.34 -8.53 1.36
C TYR A 85 12.91 -8.78 1.82
N ILE A 86 12.72 -8.93 3.13
CA ILE A 86 11.43 -9.08 3.78
C ILE A 86 11.04 -7.73 4.39
N VAL A 87 9.88 -7.21 4.00
CA VAL A 87 9.32 -5.96 4.50
C VAL A 87 8.61 -6.18 5.84
N ASN A 88 8.77 -5.23 6.76
CA ASN A 88 8.06 -5.25 8.04
C ASN A 88 6.58 -4.87 7.86
N LEU A 89 5.69 -5.85 8.00
CA LEU A 89 4.24 -5.65 7.85
C LEU A 89 3.63 -4.67 8.86
N LYS A 90 4.17 -4.59 10.08
CA LYS A 90 3.69 -3.63 11.08
C LYS A 90 3.90 -2.19 10.61
N ARG A 91 5.09 -1.90 10.05
CA ARG A 91 5.40 -0.58 9.49
C ARG A 91 4.54 -0.29 8.26
N THR A 92 4.28 -1.28 7.41
CA THR A 92 3.35 -1.14 6.27
C THR A 92 1.95 -0.75 6.75
N TRP A 93 1.44 -1.41 7.80
CA TRP A 93 0.11 -1.11 8.35
C TRP A 93 0.02 0.30 8.92
N GLU A 94 1.02 0.74 9.70
CA GLU A 94 1.08 2.10 10.24
C GLU A 94 1.08 3.16 9.14
N LYS A 95 1.84 2.93 8.05
CA LYS A 95 1.85 3.82 6.88
C LYS A 95 0.51 3.82 6.15
N LEU A 96 -0.14 2.67 6.00
CA LEU A 96 -1.47 2.57 5.40
C LEU A 96 -2.52 3.37 6.17
N LEU A 97 -2.50 3.30 7.50
CA LEU A 97 -3.40 4.09 8.34
C LEU A 97 -3.12 5.59 8.23
N LEU A 98 -1.85 5.99 8.11
CA LEU A 98 -1.49 7.38 7.87
C LEU A 98 -2.05 7.87 6.52
N VAL A 99 -1.87 7.10 5.46
CA VAL A 99 -2.42 7.41 4.12
C VAL A 99 -3.94 7.54 4.16
N ALA A 100 -4.64 6.63 4.83
CA ALA A 100 -6.10 6.70 4.95
C ALA A 100 -6.54 7.99 5.65
N ARG A 101 -5.83 8.43 6.71
CA ARG A 101 -6.13 9.70 7.40
C ARG A 101 -5.90 10.92 6.50
N VAL A 102 -4.83 10.92 5.71
CA VAL A 102 -4.52 12.01 4.77
C VAL A 102 -5.59 12.12 3.69
N ILE A 103 -6.02 10.99 3.11
CA ILE A 103 -7.06 10.97 2.08
C ILE A 103 -8.42 11.44 2.65
N VAL A 104 -8.75 11.06 3.88
CA VAL A 104 -10.01 11.49 4.55
C VAL A 104 -10.00 12.98 4.87
N ALA A 105 -8.85 13.56 5.18
CA ALA A 105 -8.72 14.99 5.48
C ALA A 105 -9.03 15.91 4.27
N ILE A 106 -9.09 15.34 3.06
CA ILE A 106 -9.43 16.09 1.85
C ILE A 106 -10.95 16.06 1.67
N GLU A 107 -11.55 17.25 1.74
CA GLU A 107 -13.00 17.44 1.64
C GLU A 107 -13.56 16.98 0.29
N ASN A 108 -12.94 17.42 -0.82
CA ASN A 108 -13.34 17.02 -2.15
C ASN A 108 -12.50 15.81 -2.63
N PRO A 109 -13.09 14.60 -2.72
CA PRO A 109 -12.34 13.42 -3.14
C PRO A 109 -11.83 13.50 -4.57
N ALA A 110 -12.46 14.29 -5.45
CA ALA A 110 -12.05 14.43 -6.84
C ALA A 110 -10.67 15.08 -6.99
N ASP A 111 -10.24 15.87 -5.99
CA ASP A 111 -8.93 16.52 -5.95
C ASP A 111 -7.81 15.54 -5.55
N VAL A 112 -8.15 14.29 -5.24
CA VAL A 112 -7.16 13.21 -5.05
C VAL A 112 -6.92 12.54 -6.39
N SER A 113 -5.69 12.64 -6.90
CA SER A 113 -5.29 11.94 -8.11
C SER A 113 -4.52 10.67 -7.79
N VAL A 114 -4.99 9.55 -8.32
CA VAL A 114 -4.35 8.24 -8.16
C VAL A 114 -3.78 7.80 -9.49
N ILE A 115 -2.48 7.48 -9.54
CA ILE A 115 -1.75 7.21 -10.78
C ILE A 115 -1.08 5.84 -10.75
N SER A 116 -1.18 5.14 -11.88
CA SER A 116 -0.38 3.96 -12.16
C SER A 116 -0.08 3.82 -13.64
N SER A 117 1.18 3.98 -14.02
CA SER A 117 1.66 3.59 -15.35
C SER A 117 1.74 2.08 -15.53
N ARG A 118 2.07 1.35 -14.46
CA ARG A 118 2.25 -0.11 -14.50
C ARG A 118 0.95 -0.85 -14.77
N ASN A 119 1.02 -1.87 -15.63
CA ASN A 119 -0.10 -2.76 -15.97
C ASN A 119 -0.74 -3.43 -14.74
N THR A 120 0.06 -3.81 -13.75
CA THR A 120 -0.40 -4.43 -12.50
C THR A 120 -1.28 -3.50 -11.65
N GLY A 121 -1.03 -2.20 -11.70
CA GLY A 121 -1.75 -1.20 -10.90
C GLY A 121 -2.88 -0.48 -11.64
N GLN A 122 -2.90 -0.48 -12.97
CA GLN A 122 -3.92 0.20 -13.78
C GLN A 122 -5.36 -0.16 -13.36
N ARG A 123 -5.64 -1.47 -13.21
CA ARG A 123 -6.97 -1.93 -12.81
C ARG A 123 -7.29 -1.59 -11.35
N ALA A 124 -6.29 -1.63 -10.47
CA ALA A 124 -6.46 -1.29 -9.06
C ALA A 124 -6.84 0.18 -8.89
N VAL A 125 -6.13 1.09 -9.56
CA VAL A 125 -6.40 2.54 -9.53
C VAL A 125 -7.81 2.86 -10.00
N LEU A 126 -8.26 2.26 -11.11
CA LEU A 126 -9.64 2.45 -11.61
C LEU A 126 -10.69 1.94 -10.63
N LYS A 127 -10.42 0.82 -9.94
CA LYS A 127 -11.35 0.22 -8.97
C LYS A 127 -11.39 0.96 -7.64
N VAL A 128 -10.32 1.65 -7.26
CA VAL A 128 -10.23 2.51 -6.05
C VAL A 128 -10.91 3.85 -6.26
N ALA A 129 -10.77 4.41 -7.46
CA ALA A 129 -11.38 5.67 -7.84
C ALA A 129 -12.92 5.62 -7.73
N ALA A 130 -13.54 4.53 -8.18
CA ALA A 130 -14.99 4.39 -8.19
C ALA A 130 -15.68 4.59 -6.82
N PRO A 131 -15.28 3.90 -5.73
CA PRO A 131 -15.89 4.12 -4.42
C PRO A 131 -15.38 5.36 -3.69
N THR A 132 -14.13 5.79 -3.93
CA THR A 132 -13.54 6.94 -3.22
C THR A 132 -13.99 8.27 -3.80
N GLY A 133 -14.35 8.30 -5.08
CA GLY A 133 -14.56 9.53 -5.87
C GLY A 133 -13.24 10.18 -6.33
N ALA A 134 -12.12 9.48 -6.21
CA ALA A 134 -10.80 9.97 -6.61
C ALA A 134 -10.64 9.95 -8.13
N THR A 135 -9.79 10.82 -8.65
CA THR A 135 -9.52 10.95 -10.09
C THR A 135 -8.43 9.96 -10.52
N PRO A 136 -8.75 8.90 -11.29
CA PRO A 136 -7.74 7.94 -11.72
C PRO A 136 -6.98 8.42 -12.96
N ILE A 137 -5.69 8.09 -13.01
CA ILE A 137 -4.85 8.13 -14.22
C ILE A 137 -4.24 6.73 -14.38
N ALA A 138 -4.83 5.95 -15.27
CA ALA A 138 -4.36 4.61 -15.59
C ALA A 138 -3.57 4.63 -16.90
N GLY A 139 -2.35 4.11 -16.88
CA GLY A 139 -1.49 4.01 -18.05
C GLY A 139 -0.54 5.21 -18.20
N CYS A 140 -0.23 5.56 -19.44
CA CYS A 140 0.75 6.60 -19.73
C CYS A 140 0.28 7.96 -19.16
N PHE A 141 1.10 8.56 -18.29
CA PHE A 141 0.88 9.91 -17.82
C PHE A 141 1.27 10.89 -18.91
N THR A 142 0.34 11.78 -19.29
CA THR A 142 0.63 12.84 -20.28
C THR A 142 1.46 13.94 -19.61
N PRO A 143 2.70 14.18 -20.04
CA PRO A 143 3.51 15.25 -19.49
C PRO A 143 2.84 16.61 -19.67
N GLY A 144 2.87 17.42 -18.62
CA GLY A 144 2.20 18.71 -18.56
C GLY A 144 0.80 18.65 -17.94
N ALA A 145 0.29 17.47 -17.56
CA ALA A 145 -1.04 17.36 -16.97
C ALA A 145 -1.20 18.15 -15.67
N PHE A 146 -0.11 18.44 -14.93
CA PHE A 146 -0.17 19.28 -13.73
C PHE A 146 0.34 20.71 -13.93
N THR A 147 1.08 20.99 -15.01
CA THR A 147 1.75 22.28 -15.20
C THR A 147 1.20 23.09 -16.37
N ASN A 148 0.64 22.44 -17.39
CA ASN A 148 0.20 23.09 -18.62
C ASN A 148 -1.33 23.29 -18.62
N GLN A 149 -1.76 24.49 -18.24
CA GLN A 149 -3.17 24.90 -18.18
C GLN A 149 -3.90 24.90 -19.53
N ILE A 150 -3.17 24.88 -20.65
CA ILE A 150 -3.77 24.88 -22.00
C ILE A 150 -4.23 23.46 -22.40
N GLN A 151 -3.66 22.41 -21.79
CA GLN A 151 -4.01 21.04 -22.12
C GLN A 151 -5.41 20.68 -21.62
N ALA A 152 -6.18 19.94 -22.43
CA ALA A 152 -7.48 19.41 -22.02
C ALA A 152 -7.39 18.40 -20.86
N ALA A 153 -6.22 17.79 -20.66
CA ALA A 153 -5.93 16.87 -19.57
C ALA A 153 -5.36 17.56 -18.32
N PHE A 154 -5.38 18.89 -18.27
CA PHE A 154 -4.93 19.65 -17.10
C PHE A 154 -5.75 19.31 -15.86
N ARG A 155 -5.05 19.07 -14.75
CA ARG A 155 -5.62 18.71 -13.45
C ARG A 155 -4.84 19.43 -12.37
N GLU A 156 -5.56 19.87 -11.33
CA GLU A 156 -4.98 20.49 -10.14
C GLU A 156 -5.35 19.66 -8.90
N PRO A 157 -4.71 18.49 -8.70
CA PRO A 157 -4.96 17.70 -7.51
C PRO A 157 -4.42 18.41 -6.26
N ARG A 158 -5.05 18.16 -5.12
CA ARG A 158 -4.51 18.52 -3.79
C ARG A 158 -3.66 17.43 -3.17
N LEU A 159 -3.76 16.21 -3.69
CA LEU A 159 -2.99 15.05 -3.26
C LEU A 159 -2.73 14.13 -4.44
N LEU A 160 -1.47 13.72 -4.58
CA LEU A 160 -1.04 12.74 -5.56
C LEU A 160 -0.73 11.42 -4.87
N ALA A 161 -1.30 10.32 -5.37
CA ALA A 161 -1.01 8.97 -4.90
C ALA A 161 -0.54 8.09 -6.07
N VAL A 162 0.62 7.45 -5.92
CA VAL A 162 1.38 6.82 -7.01
C VAL A 162 1.70 5.37 -6.69
N THR A 163 1.68 4.49 -7.70
CA THR A 163 1.98 3.06 -7.52
C THR A 163 3.44 2.67 -7.51
N ASP A 164 4.28 3.34 -8.30
CA ASP A 164 5.69 3.01 -8.37
C ASP A 164 6.47 4.28 -8.72
N PRO A 165 7.25 4.86 -7.79
CA PRO A 165 7.93 6.13 -8.04
C PRO A 165 8.98 6.03 -9.15
N ARG A 166 9.46 4.81 -9.48
CA ARG A 166 10.41 4.62 -10.58
C ARG A 166 9.72 4.74 -11.94
N ALA A 167 8.57 4.08 -12.10
CA ALA A 167 7.81 4.10 -13.35
C ALA A 167 7.05 5.43 -13.52
N ASP A 168 6.55 5.97 -12.41
CA ASP A 168 5.75 7.19 -12.33
C ASP A 168 6.61 8.41 -11.90
N HIS A 169 7.88 8.46 -12.31
CA HIS A 169 8.77 9.58 -11.97
C HIS A 169 8.32 10.91 -12.61
N GLN A 170 7.64 10.85 -13.77
CA GLN A 170 7.12 12.03 -14.46
C GLN A 170 6.09 12.79 -13.60
N PRO A 171 4.98 12.18 -13.13
CA PRO A 171 4.04 12.89 -12.27
C PRO A 171 4.63 13.31 -10.93
N LEU A 172 5.61 12.58 -10.37
CA LEU A 172 6.33 13.00 -9.16
C LEU A 172 7.16 14.26 -9.36
N THR A 173 7.83 14.35 -10.51
CA THR A 173 8.61 15.55 -10.86
C THR A 173 7.70 16.73 -11.14
N GLU A 174 6.56 16.51 -11.82
CA GLU A 174 5.60 17.59 -12.03
C GLU A 174 4.93 18.02 -10.72
N ALA A 175 4.62 17.09 -9.81
CA ALA A 175 4.05 17.42 -8.51
C ALA A 175 4.95 18.34 -7.68
N SER A 176 6.28 18.20 -7.80
CA SER A 176 7.22 19.08 -7.09
C SER A 176 7.22 20.52 -7.62
N TYR A 177 6.88 20.75 -8.89
CA TYR A 177 6.76 22.10 -9.46
C TYR A 177 5.53 22.87 -8.94
N VAL A 178 4.48 22.14 -8.55
CA VAL A 178 3.20 22.71 -8.11
C VAL A 178 2.93 22.51 -6.61
N ASN A 179 3.92 22.07 -5.85
CA ASN A 179 3.85 21.83 -4.40
C ASN A 179 2.75 20.85 -3.99
N LEU A 180 2.54 19.79 -4.78
CA LEU A 180 1.59 18.74 -4.43
C LEU A 180 2.19 17.78 -3.40
N PRO A 181 1.48 17.46 -2.31
CA PRO A 181 1.89 16.39 -1.41
C PRO A 181 1.73 15.04 -2.12
N THR A 182 2.72 14.17 -1.95
CA THR A 182 2.82 12.90 -2.69
C THR A 182 2.88 11.69 -1.76
N ILE A 183 2.04 10.70 -2.08
CA ILE A 183 2.03 9.38 -1.46
C ILE A 183 2.50 8.39 -2.52
N ALA A 184 3.49 7.55 -2.21
CA ALA A 184 3.94 6.53 -3.13
C ALA A 184 3.93 5.16 -2.47
N LEU A 185 3.43 4.17 -3.22
CA LEU A 185 3.70 2.77 -2.94
C LEU A 185 5.11 2.48 -3.45
N CYS A 186 6.00 2.04 -2.57
CA CYS A 186 7.43 1.88 -2.83
C CYS A 186 7.86 0.42 -2.64
N ASN A 187 8.63 -0.12 -3.58
CA ASN A 187 9.38 -1.35 -3.38
C ASN A 187 10.72 -1.04 -2.68
N THR A 188 11.49 -2.07 -2.30
CA THR A 188 12.76 -1.91 -1.60
C THR A 188 13.82 -1.15 -2.39
N ASP A 189 13.72 -1.11 -3.72
CA ASP A 189 14.64 -0.44 -4.66
C ASP A 189 14.05 0.81 -5.32
N SER A 190 12.88 1.25 -4.83
CA SER A 190 12.19 2.44 -5.33
C SER A 190 12.85 3.72 -4.80
N PRO A 191 13.17 4.70 -5.66
CA PRO A 191 13.67 5.99 -5.20
C PRO A 191 12.58 6.76 -4.46
N LEU A 192 12.92 7.45 -3.37
CA LEU A 192 11.98 8.29 -2.61
C LEU A 192 12.11 9.79 -2.90
N CYS A 193 12.73 10.16 -4.03
CA CYS A 193 12.81 11.56 -4.45
C CYS A 193 11.41 12.13 -4.67
N TYR A 194 11.11 13.27 -4.04
CA TYR A 194 9.81 13.95 -4.10
C TYR A 194 8.63 13.12 -3.57
N VAL A 195 8.89 12.16 -2.68
CA VAL A 195 7.86 11.35 -2.00
C VAL A 195 7.77 11.77 -0.53
N ASP A 196 6.61 12.25 -0.10
CA ASP A 196 6.41 12.63 1.31
C ASP A 196 6.07 11.41 2.19
N ILE A 197 5.16 10.55 1.70
CA ILE A 197 4.73 9.34 2.40
C ILE A 197 5.02 8.12 1.55
N ALA A 198 6.07 7.38 1.93
CA ALA A 198 6.39 6.08 1.36
C ALA A 198 5.65 4.96 2.10
N VAL A 199 4.90 4.15 1.34
CA VAL A 199 4.27 2.91 1.82
C VAL A 199 5.01 1.72 1.22
N PRO A 200 5.72 0.92 2.03
CA PRO A 200 6.48 -0.21 1.51
C PRO A 200 5.54 -1.33 1.05
N PHE A 201 5.68 -1.77 -0.20
CA PHE A 201 4.87 -2.82 -0.82
C PHE A 201 5.66 -3.62 -1.86
N ASN A 202 5.08 -4.75 -2.30
CA ASN A 202 5.59 -5.53 -3.42
C ASN A 202 4.95 -5.10 -4.75
N ASN A 203 5.76 -4.54 -5.65
CA ASN A 203 5.31 -4.05 -6.97
C ASN A 203 5.23 -5.12 -8.08
N LYS A 204 5.62 -6.38 -7.82
CA LYS A 204 5.64 -7.46 -8.84
C LYS A 204 4.29 -8.15 -8.98
N GLY A 205 3.55 -8.34 -7.88
CA GLY A 205 2.28 -9.06 -7.87
C GLY A 205 1.08 -8.17 -8.15
N ALA A 206 0.20 -8.58 -9.07
CA ALA A 206 -1.07 -7.90 -9.31
C ALA A 206 -1.98 -7.92 -8.05
N HIS A 207 -2.00 -9.06 -7.34
CA HIS A 207 -2.75 -9.20 -6.08
C HIS A 207 -2.22 -8.26 -4.98
N SER A 208 -0.89 -8.11 -4.88
CA SER A 208 -0.26 -7.21 -3.92
C SER A 208 -0.64 -5.75 -4.16
N CYS A 209 -0.53 -5.29 -5.41
CA CYS A 209 -0.89 -3.92 -5.78
C CYS A 209 -2.38 -3.64 -5.53
N ALA A 210 -3.25 -4.57 -5.92
CA ALA A 210 -4.69 -4.44 -5.67
C ALA A 210 -5.02 -4.38 -4.18
N LEU A 211 -4.41 -5.25 -3.36
CA LEU A 211 -4.64 -5.26 -1.91
C LEU A 211 -4.12 -3.98 -1.25
N MET A 212 -2.95 -3.49 -1.66
CA MET A 212 -2.33 -2.30 -1.09
C MET A 212 -3.16 -1.04 -1.33
N TRP A 213 -3.87 -0.98 -2.45
CA TRP A 213 -4.82 0.08 -2.75
C TRP A 213 -6.18 -0.12 -2.08
N TRP A 214 -6.63 -1.36 -1.95
CA TRP A 214 -7.92 -1.68 -1.35
C TRP A 214 -7.95 -1.42 0.16
N MET A 215 -6.88 -1.75 0.88
CA MET A 215 -6.78 -1.54 2.34
C MET A 215 -7.04 -0.09 2.79
N PRO A 216 -6.30 0.93 2.28
CA PRO A 216 -6.54 2.31 2.67
C PRO A 216 -7.90 2.81 2.17
N THR A 217 -8.38 2.33 1.01
CA THR A 217 -9.71 2.69 0.50
C THR A 217 -10.82 2.23 1.44
N ARG A 218 -10.74 0.99 1.94
CA ARG A 218 -11.67 0.47 2.95
C ARG A 218 -11.67 1.36 4.20
N GLU A 219 -10.51 1.70 4.72
CA GLU A 219 -10.38 2.56 5.90
C GLU A 219 -10.90 3.99 5.66
N VAL A 220 -10.69 4.55 4.45
CA VAL A 220 -11.25 5.86 4.06
C VAL A 220 -12.78 5.82 4.09
N LEU A 221 -13.38 4.76 3.53
CA LEU A 221 -14.84 4.61 3.50
C LEU A 221 -15.44 4.35 4.88
N CYS A 222 -14.75 3.59 5.74
CA CYS A 222 -15.14 3.41 7.14
C CYS A 222 -15.10 4.73 7.90
N LYS A 223 -14.05 5.53 7.71
CA LYS A 223 -13.94 6.87 8.35
C LYS A 223 -14.93 7.88 7.81
N ARG A 224 -15.34 7.77 6.55
CA ARG A 224 -16.41 8.57 5.94
C ARG A 224 -17.82 8.08 6.30
N GLY A 225 -17.94 6.96 7.04
CA GLY A 225 -19.23 6.41 7.47
C GLY A 225 -20.05 5.74 6.37
N THR A 226 -19.46 5.48 5.20
CA THR A 226 -20.15 4.81 4.07
C THR A 226 -20.23 3.30 4.27
N ILE A 227 -19.29 2.73 5.01
CA ILE A 227 -19.19 1.30 5.32
C ILE A 227 -18.99 1.16 6.83
N SER A 228 -19.70 0.22 7.47
CA SER A 228 -19.60 -0.10 8.90
C SER A 228 -18.99 -1.47 9.13
#